data_AF-A0A960UTN2-F1
#
_entry.id   AF-A0A960UTN2-F1
#
_cell.length_a   1.000
_cell.length_b   1.000
_cell.length_c   1.000
_cell.angle_alpha   90.00
_cell.angle_beta   90.00
_cell.angle_gamma   90.00
#
_symmetry.space_group_name_H-M   'P 1'
#
loop_
_entity.id
_entity.type
_entity.pdbx_description
1 polymer ?
#
loop_
_entity_poly.entity_id
_entity_poly.type
_entity_poly.pdbx_seq_one_letter_code
_entity_poly.pdbx_strand_id
1 'polypeptide(L)'
;MRLSLSFPRNVFVCICKAVNDRAIRESMERGSETLEDLERDLGVGSSCGRCRAHAAAVLADHRQSMPDSVFPGNRNTGKTLAG
;
A
#
# COMPACT_ATOMS: atom_id res chain seq x y z
N MET A 1 -8.63 -14.05 31.22
CA MET A 1 -7.88 -12.95 30.57
C MET A 1 -8.09 -13.03 29.06
N ARG A 2 -8.96 -12.17 28.50
CA ARG A 2 -9.04 -11.99 27.04
C ARG A 2 -7.91 -11.06 26.63
N LEU A 3 -6.86 -11.60 26.00
CA LEU A 3 -5.82 -10.80 25.36
C LEU A 3 -6.47 -10.09 24.17
N SER A 4 -6.73 -8.79 24.33
CA SER A 4 -7.07 -7.90 23.22
C SER A 4 -5.83 -7.76 22.35
N LEU A 5 -5.64 -8.71 21.43
CA LEU A 5 -4.62 -8.62 20.39
C LEU A 5 -5.11 -7.62 19.35
N SER A 6 -4.92 -6.33 19.64
CA SER A 6 -4.85 -5.32 18.58
C SER A 6 -3.57 -5.59 17.79
N PHE A 7 -3.60 -6.64 16.97
CA PHE A 7 -2.50 -6.95 16.06
C PHE A 7 -2.63 -5.97 14.90
N PRO A 8 -1.72 -4.99 14.77
CA PRO A 8 -1.80 -4.03 13.68
C PRO A 8 -1.71 -4.79 12.36
N ARG A 9 -2.73 -4.65 11.51
CA ARG A 9 -2.78 -5.33 10.22
C ARG A 9 -1.95 -4.53 9.22
N ASN A 10 -0.67 -4.85 9.13
CA ASN A 10 0.24 -4.24 8.15
C ASN A 10 -0.09 -4.78 6.75
N VAL A 11 -0.76 -3.97 5.93
CA VAL A 11 -1.01 -4.30 4.52
C VAL A 11 0.24 -3.99 3.69
N PHE A 12 0.62 -4.91 2.80
CA PHE A 12 1.77 -4.73 1.90
C PHE A 12 1.34 -4.06 0.61
N VAL A 13 1.91 -2.88 0.34
CA VAL A 13 1.66 -2.09 -0.87
C VAL A 13 2.64 -2.48 -1.98
N CYS A 14 3.90 -2.78 -1.64
CA CYS A 14 4.90 -3.28 -2.59
C CYS A 14 5.57 -4.54 -2.09
N ILE A 15 5.40 -5.64 -2.82
CA ILE A 15 6.01 -6.92 -2.48
C ILE A 15 7.50 -6.95 -2.88
N CYS A 16 7.88 -6.30 -3.99
CA CYS A 16 9.27 -6.30 -4.48
C CYS A 16 10.26 -5.67 -3.49
N LYS A 17 9.81 -4.69 -2.72
CA LYS A 17 10.62 -3.97 -1.72
C LYS A 17 10.11 -4.18 -0.29
N ALA A 18 9.16 -5.09 -0.10
CA ALA A 18 8.49 -5.35 1.17
C ALA A 18 7.98 -4.08 1.89
N VAL A 19 7.44 -3.13 1.11
CA VAL A 19 6.89 -1.87 1.63
C VAL A 19 5.44 -2.10 2.04
N ASN A 20 5.13 -1.72 3.28
CA ASN A 20 3.79 -1.79 3.85
C ASN A 20 3.19 -0.37 4.04
N ASP A 21 1.89 -0.30 4.30
CA ASP A 21 1.19 0.96 4.54
C ASP A 21 1.85 1.80 5.64
N ARG A 22 2.31 1.16 6.73
CA ARG A 22 3.00 1.86 7.81
C ARG A 22 4.29 2.52 7.33
N ALA A 23 5.09 1.84 6.51
CA ALA A 23 6.32 2.40 5.96
C ALA A 23 6.03 3.60 5.06
N ILE A 24 4.93 3.58 4.31
CA ILE A 24 4.46 4.73 3.53
C ILE A 24 4.09 5.89 4.45
N ARG A 25 3.33 5.65 5.54
CA ARG A 25 3.00 6.72 6.51
C ARG A 25 4.23 7.31 7.18
N GLU A 26 5.16 6.46 7.61
CA GLU A 26 6.43 6.91 8.20
C GLU A 26 7.25 7.76 7.21
N SER A 27 7.20 7.44 5.91
CA SER A 27 7.80 8.26 4.85
C SER A 27 7.06 9.59 4.68
N MET A 28 5.72 9.58 4.73
CA MET A 28 4.90 10.80 4.68
C MET A 28 5.16 11.73 5.87
N GLU A 29 5.34 11.18 7.08
CA GLU A 29 5.76 11.92 8.27
C GLU A 29 7.16 12.54 8.11
N ARG A 30 8.05 11.90 7.35
CA ARG A 30 9.35 12.46 6.95
C ARG A 30 9.25 13.54 5.87
N GLY A 31 8.06 13.77 5.30
CA GLY A 31 7.79 14.77 4.27
C GLY A 31 7.60 14.22 2.86
N SER A 32 7.51 12.89 2.68
CA SER A 32 7.25 12.29 1.37
C SER A 32 5.77 12.43 0.98
N GLU A 33 5.43 13.43 0.17
CA GLU A 33 4.04 13.66 -0.28
C GLU A 33 3.76 13.17 -1.70
N THR A 34 4.79 12.81 -2.45
CA THR A 34 4.69 12.40 -3.85
C THR A 34 5.13 10.95 -4.06
N LEU A 35 4.70 10.35 -5.18
CA LEU A 35 5.15 9.01 -5.55
C LEU A 35 6.67 8.97 -5.71
N GLU A 36 7.27 10.00 -6.31
CA GLU A 36 8.72 10.11 -6.49
C GLU A 36 9.46 10.17 -5.15
N ASP A 37 8.92 10.86 -4.14
CA ASP A 37 9.51 10.85 -2.81
C ASP A 37 9.45 9.46 -2.17
N LEU A 38 8.33 8.73 -2.33
CA LEU A 38 8.23 7.33 -1.88
C LEU A 38 9.16 6.40 -2.67
N GLU A 39 9.38 6.63 -3.97
CA GLU A 39 10.36 5.87 -4.75
C GLU A 39 11.78 6.13 -4.24
N ARG A 40 12.09 7.36 -3.83
CA ARG A 40 13.43 7.74 -3.32
C ARG A 40 13.67 7.24 -1.90
N ASP A 41 12.68 7.34 -1.01
CA ASP A 41 12.81 6.94 0.40
C ASP A 41 12.66 5.42 0.59
N LEU A 42 11.66 4.81 -0.06
CA LEU A 42 11.28 3.40 0.14
C LEU A 42 11.62 2.49 -1.05
N GLY A 43 11.95 3.04 -2.22
CA GLY A 43 12.16 2.26 -3.45
C GLY A 43 10.85 1.72 -4.05
N VAL A 44 9.69 2.20 -3.59
CA VAL A 44 8.38 1.75 -4.09
C VAL A 44 8.31 2.02 -5.59
N GLY A 45 7.77 1.10 -6.39
CA GLY A 45 7.61 1.32 -7.83
C GLY A 45 8.89 1.22 -8.69
N SER A 46 10.09 1.30 -8.11
CA SER A 46 11.34 1.34 -8.89
C SER A 46 11.76 0.00 -9.52
N SER A 47 11.15 -1.12 -9.13
CA SER A 47 11.50 -2.45 -9.64
C SER A 47 10.53 -2.93 -10.73
N CYS A 48 9.32 -3.36 -10.37
CA CYS A 48 8.34 -3.88 -11.32
C CYS A 48 7.28 -2.86 -11.76
N GLY A 49 7.23 -1.67 -11.12
CA GLY A 49 6.27 -0.59 -11.41
C GLY A 49 4.81 -0.87 -11.05
N ARG A 50 4.38 -2.12 -10.82
CA ARG A 50 2.97 -2.49 -10.64
C ARG A 50 2.28 -1.89 -9.42
N CYS A 51 3.04 -1.59 -8.37
CA CYS A 51 2.52 -0.95 -7.17
C CYS A 51 2.36 0.57 -7.31
N ARG A 52 2.87 1.21 -8.37
CA ARG A 52 2.85 2.69 -8.51
C ARG A 52 1.42 3.25 -8.51
N ALA A 53 0.52 2.65 -9.29
CA ALA A 53 -0.88 3.06 -9.33
C ALA A 53 -1.58 2.88 -7.97
N HIS A 54 -1.24 1.80 -7.26
CA HIS A 54 -1.79 1.53 -5.94
C HIS A 54 -1.23 2.48 -4.87
N ALA A 55 0.09 2.72 -4.87
CA ALA A 55 0.76 3.65 -3.97
C ALA A 55 0.26 5.10 -4.18
N ALA A 56 0.04 5.51 -5.44
CA ALA A 56 -0.58 6.80 -5.74
C ALA A 56 -2.03 6.90 -5.20
N ALA A 57 -2.81 5.81 -5.30
CA ALA A 57 -4.14 5.77 -4.70
C ALA A 57 -4.09 5.83 -3.16
N VAL A 58 -3.13 5.16 -2.51
CA VAL A 58 -2.91 5.23 -1.06
C VAL A 58 -2.50 6.64 -0.63
N LEU A 59 -1.61 7.31 -1.38
CA LEU A 59 -1.25 8.71 -1.15
C LEU A 59 -2.46 9.64 -1.24
N ALA A 60 -3.32 9.45 -2.24
CA ALA A 60 -4.54 10.24 -2.41
C ALA A 60 -5.56 9.96 -1.29
N ASP A 61 -5.75 8.71 -0.92
CA ASP A 61 -6.67 8.29 0.15
C ASP A 61 -6.22 8.82 1.51
N HIS A 62 -4.93 8.76 1.83
CA HIS A 62 -4.37 9.28 3.07
C HIS A 62 -4.58 10.80 3.22
N ARG A 63 -4.64 11.55 2.11
CA ARG A 63 -4.96 12.99 2.11
C ARG A 63 -6.44 13.27 2.37
N GLN A 64 -7.31 12.30 2.08
CA GLN A 64 -8.76 12.44 2.15
C GLN A 64 -9.38 11.78 3.38
N SER A 65 -8.65 10.85 4.00
CA SER A 65 -9.17 10.00 5.07
C SER A 65 -8.00 9.51 5.91
N MET A 66 -8.19 9.42 7.23
CA MET A 66 -7.56 8.33 7.98
C MET A 66 -8.49 7.12 7.82
N PRO A 67 -8.11 6.02 7.13
CA PRO A 67 -8.82 4.77 7.39
C PRO A 67 -7.93 3.52 7.40
N ASP A 68 -8.02 2.74 8.47
CA ASP A 68 -7.46 1.39 8.60
C ASP A 68 -8.37 0.31 7.95
N SER A 69 -9.19 0.66 6.96
CA SER A 69 -10.33 -0.18 6.59
C SER A 69 -10.77 -0.19 5.13
N VAL A 70 -9.91 0.11 4.15
CA VAL A 70 -10.22 -0.23 2.75
C VAL A 70 -9.50 -1.51 2.36
N PHE A 71 -10.26 -2.61 2.38
CA PHE A 71 -9.85 -3.92 1.87
C PHE A 71 -10.28 -4.02 0.39
N PRO A 72 -9.36 -4.00 -0.61
CA PRO A 72 -9.71 -4.37 -1.98
C PRO A 72 -9.75 -5.90 -2.06
N GLY A 73 -10.80 -6.49 -1.50
CA GLY A 73 -11.08 -7.91 -1.60
C GLY A 73 -11.75 -8.26 -2.93
N ASN A 74 -11.04 -9.06 -3.73
CA ASN A 74 -11.49 -9.86 -4.89
C ASN A 74 -11.14 -9.30 -6.29
N ARG A 75 -9.90 -9.58 -6.74
CA ARG A 75 -9.63 -9.82 -8.16
C ARG A 75 -9.77 -11.31 -8.44
N ASN A 76 -10.92 -11.73 -8.92
CA ASN A 76 -11.08 -13.00 -9.63
C ASN A 76 -10.63 -12.84 -11.08
N THR A 77 -9.35 -12.48 -11.29
CA THR A 77 -8.70 -12.62 -12.60
C THR A 77 -8.45 -14.10 -12.85
N GLY A 78 -9.49 -14.81 -13.30
CA GLY A 78 -9.46 -16.25 -13.47
C GLY A 78 -10.73 -16.82 -14.08
N LYS A 79 -11.05 -16.45 -15.33
CA LYS A 79 -11.52 -17.46 -16.29
C LYS A 79 -11.14 -17.05 -17.72
N THR A 80 -10.02 -17.60 -18.15
CA THR A 80 -9.54 -17.66 -19.52
C THR A 80 -10.44 -18.60 -20.35
N LEU A 81 -10.59 -18.26 -21.63
CA LEU A 81 -10.74 -19.13 -22.82
C LEU A 81 -12.09 -19.78 -23.16
N ALA A 82 -12.48 -19.47 -24.39
CA ALA A 82 -12.89 -20.36 -25.48
C ALA A 82 -14.26 -21.06 -25.40
N GLY A 83 -15.05 -20.78 -26.43
CA GLY A 83 -16.33 -21.36 -26.80
C GLY A 83 -16.88 -20.55 -27.96
#